data_AF-A0AAX6IKJ4-F1
#
_entry.id   AF-A0AAX6IKJ4-F1
#
_cell.length_a   1.000
_cell.length_b   1.000
_cell.length_c   1.000
_cell.angle_alpha   90.00
_cell.angle_beta   90.00
_cell.angle_gamma   90.00
#
_symmetry.space_group_name_H-M   'P 1'
#
loop_
_entity.id
_entity.type
_entity.pdbx_description
1 polymer ?
#
loop_
_entity_poly.entity_id
_entity_poly.type
_entity_poly.pdbx_seq_one_letter_code
_entity_poly.pdbx_strand_id
1 'polypeptide(L)'
;MASAIAISGNALSSRSLPLKEFRAAQIGPVVQVSTGRRSRRWAVRAVEPTRMAPAAATAEPPVAEADYEKLAAELERASPLEIMDRALDMFGDGIAIAFRVGAEDVALIEYAKLTGRPFRVFSLDTGRLNPETYKFFDTVEKRYDIHIEYMFPEADEVQALVRSKGLFSFYEDGHQECCRVRKVRPLRKALRGLKAWITGQRKDQSPGTRAHIPIVQVDPSFEGVGGGPGSLIKWNPVANVDGKDVWNFLRTMDVPVNSLHSQGYVSIGCEPCTRPILPGQHEREGRWWWEDAKAKECGLHKGNISQEAQKAGVNGNGTTSINSVNGTHDIFESQAIVNLTRPGIENLLKLENRKEAWLVVLYAPWCRFCQAMEGSYIELAKKLSGSGIKVGKFQADGDRKPFAQQELQLGSFPTILFFPKHASRPIKYPSEKRDMDSLLEFISFLQ
;
A
#
# COMPACT_ATOMS: atom_id res chain seq x y z
N MET A 1 2.18 -53.95 36.26
CA MET A 1 3.32 -53.80 37.18
C MET A 1 3.96 -52.45 36.92
N ALA A 2 3.66 -51.47 37.76
CA ALA A 2 4.30 -50.16 37.76
C ALA A 2 5.44 -50.22 38.77
N SER A 3 6.62 -49.67 38.42
CA SER A 3 7.73 -49.53 39.36
C SER A 3 8.23 -48.09 39.34
N ALA A 4 8.33 -47.53 40.54
CA ALA A 4 8.67 -46.16 40.87
C ALA A 4 10.11 -46.07 41.36
N ILE A 5 10.79 -44.94 41.13
CA ILE A 5 11.86 -44.36 41.95
C ILE A 5 11.73 -42.82 41.79
N ALA A 6 11.07 -42.13 42.72
CA ALA A 6 11.62 -41.38 43.86
C ALA A 6 12.35 -40.08 43.46
N ILE A 7 11.68 -38.94 43.67
CA ILE A 7 12.30 -37.60 43.73
C ILE A 7 12.11 -37.08 45.16
N SER A 8 13.23 -36.67 45.75
CA SER A 8 13.41 -36.18 47.11
C SER A 8 12.60 -34.92 47.41
N GLY A 9 11.99 -34.90 48.59
CA GLY A 9 11.22 -33.79 49.11
C GLY A 9 12.06 -32.62 49.58
N ASN A 10 11.46 -31.44 49.52
CA ASN A 10 11.65 -30.40 50.51
C ASN A 10 10.30 -29.78 50.84
N ALA A 11 9.90 -29.93 52.09
CA ALA A 11 8.61 -29.57 52.63
C ALA A 11 8.55 -28.09 52.97
N LEU A 12 7.49 -27.40 52.53
CA LEU A 12 7.01 -26.19 53.20
C LEU A 12 5.55 -26.42 53.57
N SER A 13 5.39 -26.78 54.85
CA SER A 13 4.15 -27.03 55.55
C SER A 13 3.36 -25.72 55.70
N SER A 14 2.06 -25.81 55.40
CA SER A 14 1.04 -24.83 55.70
C SER A 14 0.97 -24.56 57.20
N ARG A 15 1.45 -23.39 57.63
CA ARG A 15 1.17 -22.83 58.96
C ARG A 15 0.21 -21.66 58.82
N SER A 16 -1.02 -21.90 59.26
CA SER A 16 -2.00 -20.90 59.68
C SER A 16 -1.50 -20.13 60.90
N LEU A 17 -1.85 -18.84 61.00
CA LEU A 17 -2.04 -17.97 62.20
C LEU A 17 -2.03 -16.48 61.74
N PRO A 18 -2.59 -15.52 62.50
CA PRO A 18 -4.00 -15.23 62.72
C PRO A 18 -4.42 -13.82 62.19
N LEU A 19 -5.74 -13.62 62.01
CA LEU A 19 -6.33 -12.30 61.69
C LEU A 19 -6.18 -11.32 62.87
N LYS A 20 -5.60 -10.14 62.60
CA LYS A 20 -5.68 -8.96 63.48
C LYS A 20 -6.45 -7.84 62.78
N GLU A 21 -7.65 -7.61 63.32
CA GLU A 21 -8.39 -6.35 63.53
C GLU A 21 -8.14 -5.16 62.58
N PHE A 22 -9.13 -4.87 61.73
CA PHE A 22 -9.48 -3.50 61.33
C PHE A 22 -10.82 -3.12 61.98
N ARG A 23 -10.81 -2.08 62.82
CA ARG A 23 -11.97 -1.56 63.55
C ARG A 23 -13.02 -1.00 62.60
N ALA A 24 -14.27 -1.47 62.74
CA ALA A 24 -15.46 -0.86 62.18
C ALA A 24 -15.96 0.28 63.09
N ALA A 25 -16.26 1.45 62.52
CA ALA A 25 -16.91 2.55 63.21
C ALA A 25 -18.43 2.50 62.96
N GLN A 26 -19.21 2.57 64.04
CA GLN A 26 -20.66 2.43 64.10
C GLN A 26 -21.43 3.62 63.50
N ILE A 27 -22.59 3.32 62.91
CA ILE A 27 -23.59 4.27 62.41
C ILE A 27 -24.61 4.52 63.53
N GLY A 28 -24.83 5.79 63.89
CA GLY A 28 -25.92 6.25 64.77
C GLY A 28 -27.04 6.97 63.98
N PRO A 29 -28.27 7.12 64.52
CA PRO A 29 -29.45 7.45 63.74
C PRO A 29 -29.78 8.96 63.62
N VAL A 30 -30.70 9.20 62.69
CA VAL A 30 -31.18 10.43 62.04
C VAL A 30 -31.86 11.45 62.96
N VAL A 31 -31.63 12.75 62.72
CA VAL A 31 -32.48 13.87 63.17
C VAL A 31 -32.80 14.79 61.99
N GLN A 32 -34.10 14.99 61.73
CA GLN A 32 -34.66 15.98 60.78
C GLN A 32 -34.45 17.41 61.28
N VAL A 33 -34.05 18.33 60.40
CA VAL A 33 -34.36 19.77 60.57
C VAL A 33 -34.75 20.40 59.23
N SER A 34 -35.87 21.09 59.28
CA SER A 34 -36.62 21.74 58.21
C SER A 34 -35.95 22.99 57.63
N THR A 35 -36.39 23.32 56.43
CA THR A 35 -36.09 24.51 55.62
C THR A 35 -36.40 25.84 56.32
N GLY A 36 -35.46 26.79 56.28
CA GLY A 36 -35.62 28.13 56.83
C GLY A 36 -34.70 29.15 56.14
N ARG A 37 -35.28 29.90 55.20
CA ARG A 37 -34.68 30.95 54.36
C ARG A 37 -33.99 32.06 55.17
N ARG A 38 -32.71 32.35 54.91
CA ARG A 38 -32.13 33.70 55.14
C ARG A 38 -31.20 34.09 53.99
N SER A 39 -31.69 35.05 53.21
CA SER A 39 -30.97 35.74 52.13
C SER A 39 -29.84 36.60 52.73
N ARG A 40 -28.60 36.36 52.30
CA ARG A 40 -27.53 37.37 52.32
C ARG A 40 -27.23 37.73 50.87
N ARG A 41 -27.70 38.92 50.47
CA ARG A 41 -27.37 39.56 49.19
C ARG A 41 -25.89 39.92 49.21
N TRP A 42 -25.10 39.27 48.36
CA TRP A 42 -23.83 39.81 47.92
C TRP A 42 -24.11 40.66 46.67
N ALA A 43 -23.85 41.96 46.76
CA ALA A 43 -23.92 42.86 45.61
C ALA A 43 -22.74 42.53 44.68
N VAL A 44 -23.01 41.76 43.63
CA VAL A 44 -22.07 41.60 42.53
C VAL A 44 -22.13 42.89 41.71
N ARG A 45 -21.04 43.65 41.72
CA ARG A 45 -20.88 44.85 40.89
C ARG A 45 -20.81 44.37 39.44
N ALA A 46 -21.83 44.70 38.65
CA ALA A 46 -21.84 44.42 37.22
C ALA A 46 -20.70 45.20 36.56
N VAL A 47 -19.74 44.48 35.98
CA VAL A 47 -18.76 45.06 35.06
C VAL A 47 -19.43 45.05 33.69
N GLU A 48 -19.66 46.23 33.12
CA GLU A 48 -20.15 46.35 31.75
C GLU A 48 -19.17 45.68 30.79
N PRO A 49 -19.65 44.89 29.82
CA PRO A 49 -18.77 44.28 28.83
C PRO A 49 -18.28 45.40 27.91
N THR A 50 -17.00 45.73 28.01
CA THR A 50 -16.32 46.59 27.03
C THR A 50 -16.48 45.94 25.65
N ARG A 51 -17.28 46.58 24.80
CA ARG A 51 -17.53 46.16 23.42
C ARG A 51 -16.24 46.38 22.63
N MET A 52 -15.34 45.40 22.63
CA MET A 52 -14.23 45.37 21.68
C MET A 52 -14.83 45.20 20.28
N ALA A 53 -14.62 46.19 19.42
CA ALA A 53 -14.89 46.07 18.01
C ALA A 53 -14.15 44.83 17.45
N PRO A 54 -14.75 44.10 16.49
CA PRO A 54 -14.02 43.02 15.85
C PRO A 54 -12.80 43.63 15.17
N ALA A 55 -11.61 43.26 15.63
CA ALA A 55 -10.40 43.49 14.87
C ALA A 55 -10.65 42.84 13.51
N ALA A 56 -10.63 43.66 12.46
CA ALA A 56 -10.81 43.22 11.09
C ALA A 56 -9.89 42.01 10.88
N ALA A 57 -10.49 40.86 10.57
CA ALA A 57 -9.77 39.71 10.09
C ALA A 57 -9.05 40.18 8.83
N THR A 58 -7.75 40.47 8.96
CA THR A 58 -6.85 40.56 7.83
C THR A 58 -6.88 39.18 7.21
N ALA A 59 -7.69 39.05 6.14
CA ALA A 59 -7.66 37.90 5.27
C ALA A 59 -6.19 37.64 4.92
N GLU A 60 -5.70 36.46 5.28
CA GLU A 60 -4.47 35.94 4.67
C GLU A 60 -4.65 36.07 3.16
N PRO A 61 -3.65 36.60 2.42
CA PRO A 61 -3.76 36.70 0.98
C PRO A 61 -4.07 35.31 0.42
N PRO A 62 -4.94 35.20 -0.60
CA PRO A 62 -5.21 33.92 -1.22
C PRO A 62 -3.86 33.32 -1.61
N VAL A 63 -3.63 32.06 -1.23
CA VAL A 63 -2.47 31.29 -1.67
C VAL A 63 -2.40 31.47 -3.17
N ALA A 64 -1.44 32.27 -3.64
CA ALA A 64 -1.19 32.42 -5.06
C ALA A 64 -1.10 31.00 -5.60
N GLU A 65 -1.85 30.69 -6.66
CA GLU A 65 -1.68 29.46 -7.42
C GLU A 65 -0.23 29.42 -7.90
N ALA A 66 0.66 28.94 -7.02
CA ALA A 66 1.99 28.57 -7.39
C ALA A 66 1.77 27.47 -8.42
N ASP A 67 2.32 27.69 -9.60
CA ASP A 67 2.18 26.79 -10.73
C ASP A 67 2.94 25.50 -10.37
N TYR A 68 2.28 24.60 -9.62
CA TYR A 68 2.89 23.40 -9.04
C TYR A 68 3.40 22.46 -10.14
N GLU A 69 2.86 22.57 -11.35
CA GLU A 69 3.38 21.88 -12.54
C GLU A 69 4.76 22.41 -12.96
N LYS A 70 4.98 23.74 -12.92
CA LYS A 70 6.31 24.32 -13.16
C LYS A 70 7.29 23.95 -12.05
N LEU A 71 6.85 23.99 -10.79
CA LEU A 71 7.68 23.58 -9.66
C LEU A 71 8.06 22.10 -9.74
N ALA A 72 7.14 21.24 -10.18
CA ALA A 72 7.42 19.83 -10.41
C ALA A 72 8.44 19.61 -11.54
N ALA A 73 8.38 20.40 -12.62
CA ALA A 73 9.32 20.34 -13.73
C ALA A 73 10.72 20.85 -13.35
N GLU A 74 10.81 21.92 -12.56
CA GLU A 74 12.08 22.47 -12.07
C GLU A 74 12.78 21.49 -11.11
N LEU A 75 12.00 20.86 -10.22
CA LEU A 75 12.51 19.92 -9.24
C LEU A 75 12.75 18.51 -9.80
N GLU A 76 12.39 18.24 -11.07
CA GLU A 76 12.52 16.91 -11.66
C GLU A 76 13.98 16.39 -11.66
N ARG A 77 14.94 17.30 -11.75
CA ARG A 77 16.38 16.99 -11.74
C ARG A 77 17.06 17.29 -10.39
N ALA A 78 16.33 17.80 -9.41
CA ALA A 78 16.88 18.16 -8.11
C ALA A 78 17.15 16.91 -7.27
N SER A 79 18.11 17.03 -6.35
CA SER A 79 18.38 15.97 -5.38
C SER A 79 17.25 15.87 -4.34
N PRO A 80 17.01 14.68 -3.73
CA PRO A 80 16.00 14.53 -2.68
C PRO A 80 16.18 15.50 -1.51
N LEU A 81 17.42 15.86 -1.19
CA LEU A 81 17.73 16.82 -0.13
C LEU A 81 17.28 18.25 -0.48
N GLU A 82 17.52 18.69 -1.72
CA GLU A 82 17.06 20.01 -2.19
C GLU A 82 15.53 20.09 -2.23
N ILE A 83 14.87 19.01 -2.66
CA ILE A 83 13.41 18.92 -2.68
C ILE A 83 12.86 19.01 -1.25
N MET A 84 13.49 18.33 -0.29
CA MET A 84 13.11 18.39 1.12
C MET A 84 13.33 19.78 1.72
N ASP A 85 14.47 20.42 1.46
CA ASP A 85 14.75 21.77 1.95
C ASP A 85 13.73 22.77 1.40
N ARG A 86 13.41 22.69 0.10
CA ARG A 86 12.37 23.54 -0.51
C ARG A 86 10.99 23.30 0.08
N ALA A 87 10.59 22.06 0.29
CA ALA A 87 9.30 21.74 0.89
C ALA A 87 9.18 22.29 2.32
N LEU A 88 10.23 22.15 3.12
CA LEU A 88 10.26 22.65 4.50
C LEU A 88 10.35 24.18 4.55
N ASP A 89 11.03 24.83 3.61
CA ASP A 89 11.12 26.29 3.49
C ASP A 89 9.78 26.92 3.11
N MET A 90 9.03 26.30 2.19
CA MET A 90 7.77 26.84 1.68
C MET A 90 6.60 26.70 2.67
N PHE A 91 6.52 25.58 3.40
CA PHE A 91 5.34 25.26 4.22
C PHE A 91 5.59 25.37 5.73
N GLY A 92 6.85 25.47 6.16
CA GLY A 92 7.22 25.55 7.57
C GLY A 92 6.55 24.45 8.40
N ASP A 93 5.91 24.82 9.50
CA ASP A 93 5.23 23.88 10.42
C ASP A 93 3.91 23.29 9.86
N GLY A 94 3.47 23.76 8.69
CA GLY A 94 2.25 23.30 8.01
C GLY A 94 2.43 22.02 7.17
N ILE A 95 3.63 21.42 7.19
CA ILE A 95 3.98 20.20 6.47
C ILE A 95 4.26 19.04 7.43
N ALA A 96 3.86 17.83 7.03
CA ALA A 96 4.20 16.63 7.79
C ALA A 96 4.64 15.48 6.88
N ILE A 97 5.61 14.70 7.37
CA ILE A 97 6.13 13.50 6.71
C ILE A 97 5.25 12.32 7.11
N ALA A 98 4.71 11.61 6.12
CA ALA A 98 3.94 10.40 6.33
C ALA A 98 4.87 9.19 6.51
N PHE A 99 5.05 8.74 7.74
CA PHE A 99 5.91 7.63 8.08
C PHE A 99 5.14 6.30 8.09
N ARG A 100 5.40 5.42 7.12
CA ARG A 100 4.71 4.12 6.96
C ARG A 100 5.65 2.94 7.10
N VAL A 101 6.86 3.19 7.60
CA VAL A 101 7.88 2.18 7.95
C VAL A 101 8.48 1.49 6.72
N GLY A 102 8.32 2.08 5.54
CA GLY A 102 9.13 1.72 4.38
C GLY A 102 10.56 2.23 4.52
N ALA A 103 11.52 1.54 3.89
CA ALA A 103 12.91 1.97 3.82
C ALA A 103 13.03 3.43 3.29
N GLU A 104 12.15 3.80 2.36
CA GLU A 104 12.10 5.16 1.81
C GLU A 104 11.69 6.20 2.83
N ASP A 105 10.71 5.89 3.68
CA ASP A 105 10.20 6.86 4.65
C ASP A 105 11.24 7.15 5.74
N VAL A 106 12.10 6.17 6.07
CA VAL A 106 13.23 6.39 7.00
C VAL A 106 14.30 7.27 6.35
N ALA A 107 14.60 7.05 5.07
CA ALA A 107 15.51 7.92 4.33
C ALA A 107 14.99 9.37 4.31
N LEU A 108 13.68 9.58 4.17
CA LEU A 108 13.08 10.93 4.26
C LEU A 108 13.27 11.59 5.62
N ILE A 109 13.20 10.84 6.73
CA ILE A 109 13.47 11.37 8.07
C ILE A 109 14.94 11.78 8.19
N GLU A 110 15.87 10.96 7.68
CA GLU A 110 17.29 11.30 7.65
C GLU A 110 17.53 12.57 6.83
N TYR A 111 16.95 12.68 5.63
CA TYR A 111 17.05 13.90 4.82
C TYR A 111 16.48 15.11 5.55
N ALA A 112 15.32 14.98 6.21
CA ALA A 112 14.73 16.06 7.00
C ALA A 112 15.67 16.50 8.13
N LYS A 113 16.31 15.55 8.83
CA LYS A 113 17.28 15.86 9.89
C LYS A 113 18.50 16.63 9.34
N LEU A 114 19.00 16.25 8.17
CA LEU A 114 20.14 16.90 7.52
C LEU A 114 19.85 18.35 7.12
N THR A 115 18.59 18.69 6.82
CA THR A 115 18.21 20.10 6.54
C THR A 115 18.28 21.00 7.77
N GLY A 116 18.26 20.44 8.99
CA GLY A 116 18.29 21.21 10.24
C GLY A 116 17.03 22.03 10.54
N ARG A 117 15.96 21.87 9.76
CA ARG A 117 14.68 22.57 9.94
C ARG A 117 13.72 21.77 10.84
N PRO A 118 12.79 22.42 11.55
CA PRO A 118 11.73 21.70 12.27
C PRO A 118 10.84 20.96 11.26
N PHE A 119 10.49 19.72 11.58
CA PHE A 119 9.59 18.91 10.77
C PHE A 119 8.66 18.08 11.66
N ARG A 120 7.46 17.80 11.16
CA ARG A 120 6.48 16.93 11.83
C ARG A 120 6.43 15.58 11.13
N VAL A 121 6.24 14.53 11.92
CA VAL A 121 6.11 13.16 11.41
C VAL A 121 4.84 12.57 11.98
N PHE A 122 4.03 11.96 11.12
CA PHE A 122 2.86 11.22 11.55
C PHE A 122 2.89 9.80 10.98
N SER A 123 2.35 8.85 11.74
CA SER A 123 2.20 7.46 11.31
C SER A 123 0.75 6.99 11.48
N LEU A 124 0.31 6.13 10.56
CA LEU A 124 -1.02 5.54 10.61
C LEU A 124 -0.95 4.19 11.32
N ASP A 125 -1.35 4.17 12.59
CA ASP A 125 -1.48 2.92 13.31
C ASP A 125 -2.83 2.27 13.02
N THR A 126 -2.80 1.24 12.17
CA THR A 126 -3.98 0.45 11.83
C THR A 126 -4.44 -0.52 12.93
N GLY A 127 -3.66 -0.70 14.00
CA GLY A 127 -3.84 -1.72 15.03
C GLY A 127 -3.54 -3.15 14.56
N ARG A 128 -2.95 -3.30 13.37
CA ARG A 128 -2.60 -4.59 12.72
C ARG A 128 -1.20 -4.51 12.06
N LEU A 129 -0.34 -3.63 12.58
CA LEU A 129 1.06 -3.56 12.15
C LEU A 129 1.86 -4.70 12.79
N ASN A 130 3.00 -5.04 12.20
CA ASN A 130 3.89 -6.06 12.76
C ASN A 130 4.47 -5.59 14.11
N PRO A 131 4.65 -6.48 15.10
CA PRO A 131 5.34 -6.15 16.36
C PRO A 131 6.71 -5.52 16.15
N GLU A 132 7.45 -5.96 15.14
CA GLU A 132 8.74 -5.40 14.72
C GLU A 132 8.63 -3.93 14.30
N THR A 133 7.52 -3.56 13.67
CA THR A 133 7.24 -2.17 13.25
C THR A 133 7.06 -1.28 14.48
N TYR A 134 6.38 -1.75 15.53
CA TYR A 134 6.26 -0.99 16.77
C TYR A 134 7.59 -0.78 17.49
N LYS A 135 8.42 -1.83 17.56
CA LYS A 135 9.78 -1.71 18.10
C LYS A 135 10.62 -0.73 17.29
N PHE A 136 10.41 -0.70 15.98
CA PHE A 136 11.12 0.20 15.10
C PHE A 136 10.70 1.67 15.29
N PHE A 137 9.42 1.95 15.55
CA PHE A 137 8.98 3.30 15.91
C PHE A 137 9.75 3.84 17.12
N ASP A 138 9.84 3.07 18.20
CA ASP A 138 10.58 3.44 19.42
C ASP A 138 12.08 3.68 19.14
N THR A 139 12.71 2.85 18.30
CA THR A 139 14.10 3.05 17.86
C THR A 139 14.27 4.36 17.09
N VAL A 140 13.37 4.69 16.16
CA VAL A 140 13.42 5.91 15.34
C VAL A 140 13.21 7.14 16.22
N GLU A 141 12.22 7.14 17.12
CA GLU A 141 11.98 8.24 18.05
C GLU A 141 13.21 8.53 18.90
N LYS A 142 13.84 7.50 19.47
CA LYS A 142 15.07 7.64 20.28
C LYS A 142 16.28 8.09 19.47
N ARG A 143 16.42 7.63 18.22
CA ARG A 143 17.58 7.96 17.37
C ARG A 143 17.55 9.41 16.91
N TYR A 144 16.37 9.89 16.52
CA TYR A 144 16.20 11.21 15.91
C TYR A 144 15.75 12.29 16.90
N ASP A 145 15.36 11.89 18.11
CA ASP A 145 14.73 12.73 19.13
C ASP A 145 13.48 13.45 18.59
N ILE A 146 12.61 12.66 17.96
CA ILE A 146 11.36 13.13 17.35
C ILE A 146 10.16 12.47 18.03
N HIS A 147 9.04 13.18 18.05
CA HIS A 147 7.76 12.64 18.50
C HIS A 147 6.89 12.31 17.28
N ILE A 148 6.56 11.03 17.08
CA ILE A 148 5.72 10.61 15.96
C ILE A 148 4.25 10.73 16.37
N GLU A 149 3.47 11.44 15.56
CA GLU A 149 2.02 11.55 15.77
C GLU A 149 1.31 10.27 15.28
N TYR A 150 0.87 9.42 16.21
CA TYR A 150 0.16 8.18 15.87
C TYR A 150 -1.33 8.42 15.67
N MET A 151 -1.81 8.08 14.47
CA MET A 151 -3.22 8.22 14.09
C MET A 151 -3.90 6.85 14.11
N PHE A 152 -4.85 6.68 15.03
CA PHE A 152 -5.62 5.46 15.20
C PHE A 152 -6.97 5.51 14.47
N PRO A 153 -7.51 4.35 14.05
CA PRO A 153 -8.86 4.27 13.50
C PRO A 153 -9.94 4.42 14.56
N GLU A 154 -11.13 4.84 14.13
CA GLU A 154 -12.30 4.94 15.00
C GLU A 154 -12.77 3.57 15.49
N ALA A 155 -12.87 3.43 16.81
CA ALA A 155 -13.23 2.16 17.44
C ALA A 155 -14.59 1.64 16.98
N ASP A 156 -15.59 2.52 16.87
CA ASP A 156 -16.96 2.14 16.49
C ASP A 156 -17.03 1.55 15.08
N GLU A 157 -16.30 2.13 14.13
CA GLU A 157 -16.27 1.67 12.74
C GLU A 157 -15.54 0.34 12.59
N VAL A 158 -14.41 0.21 13.30
CA VAL A 158 -13.64 -1.04 13.33
C VAL A 158 -14.47 -2.15 13.98
N GLN A 159 -15.16 -1.84 15.08
CA GLN A 159 -16.02 -2.79 15.79
C GLN A 159 -17.19 -3.24 14.91
N ALA A 160 -17.82 -2.32 14.17
CA ALA A 160 -18.88 -2.66 13.23
C ALA A 160 -18.37 -3.60 12.13
N LEU A 161 -17.24 -3.27 11.49
CA LEU A 161 -16.63 -4.08 10.43
C LEU A 161 -16.29 -5.50 10.92
N VAL A 162 -15.66 -5.59 12.10
CA VAL A 162 -15.23 -6.88 12.67
C VAL A 162 -16.42 -7.72 13.10
N ARG A 163 -17.49 -7.12 13.64
CA ARG A 163 -18.71 -7.85 14.01
C ARG A 163 -19.45 -8.40 12.80
N SER A 164 -19.46 -7.67 11.68
CA SER A 164 -20.17 -8.11 10.47
C SER A 164 -19.38 -9.12 9.63
N LYS A 165 -18.06 -8.94 9.52
CA LYS A 165 -17.24 -9.66 8.52
C LYS A 165 -16.01 -10.36 9.11
N GLY A 166 -15.79 -10.27 10.42
CA GLY A 166 -14.62 -10.86 11.09
C GLY A 166 -13.33 -10.05 10.94
N LEU A 167 -12.22 -10.63 11.40
CA LEU A 167 -10.90 -9.97 11.48
C LEU A 167 -10.07 -10.05 10.19
N PHE A 168 -10.51 -10.85 9.21
CA PHE A 168 -9.77 -11.18 7.98
C PHE A 168 -10.61 -11.03 6.70
N SER A 169 -11.66 -10.20 6.74
CA SER A 169 -12.57 -9.97 5.61
C SER A 169 -11.86 -9.55 4.31
N PHE A 170 -10.68 -8.96 4.41
CA PHE A 170 -9.88 -8.50 3.28
C PHE A 170 -9.35 -9.62 2.38
N TYR A 171 -9.32 -10.88 2.82
CA TYR A 171 -8.95 -12.00 1.94
C TYR A 171 -10.05 -12.37 0.95
N GLU A 172 -11.32 -12.15 1.32
CA GLU A 172 -12.49 -12.53 0.52
C GLU A 172 -13.06 -11.33 -0.25
N ASP A 173 -13.26 -10.20 0.44
CA ASP A 173 -13.89 -8.99 -0.13
C ASP A 173 -12.87 -8.02 -0.76
N GLY A 174 -11.58 -8.29 -0.59
CA GLY A 174 -10.49 -7.40 -0.92
C GLY A 174 -10.18 -6.36 0.15
N HIS A 175 -8.97 -5.80 0.09
CA HIS A 175 -8.41 -4.95 1.14
C HIS A 175 -9.03 -3.55 1.24
N GLN A 176 -9.84 -3.14 0.26
CA GLN A 176 -10.27 -1.76 0.11
C GLN A 176 -11.14 -1.28 1.28
N GLU A 177 -12.07 -2.10 1.76
CA GLU A 177 -12.97 -1.74 2.85
C GLU A 177 -12.20 -1.60 4.17
N CYS A 178 -11.39 -2.61 4.51
CA CYS A 178 -10.55 -2.60 5.70
C CYS A 178 -9.56 -1.42 5.67
N CYS A 179 -8.89 -1.17 4.53
CA CYS A 179 -7.99 -0.04 4.40
C CYS A 179 -8.73 1.30 4.45
N ARG A 180 -9.97 1.39 3.96
CA ARG A 180 -10.77 2.61 4.04
C ARG A 180 -11.03 3.01 5.50
N VAL A 181 -11.43 2.05 6.33
CA VAL A 181 -11.70 2.26 7.76
C VAL A 181 -10.40 2.49 8.52
N ARG A 182 -9.41 1.60 8.35
CA ARG A 182 -8.19 1.60 9.17
C ARG A 182 -7.10 2.58 8.73
N LYS A 183 -7.07 3.01 7.47
CA LYS A 183 -6.02 3.88 6.92
C LYS A 183 -6.55 5.19 6.34
N VAL A 184 -7.53 5.11 5.43
CA VAL A 184 -7.97 6.29 4.66
C VAL A 184 -8.72 7.29 5.52
N ARG A 185 -9.64 6.84 6.38
CA ARG A 185 -10.37 7.72 7.30
C ARG A 185 -9.48 8.42 8.34
N PRO A 186 -8.59 7.73 9.08
CA PRO A 186 -7.68 8.41 9.99
C PRO A 186 -6.70 9.33 9.24
N LEU A 187 -6.22 8.93 8.05
CA LEU A 187 -5.40 9.81 7.21
C LEU A 187 -6.16 11.10 6.85
N ARG A 188 -7.42 10.99 6.41
CA ARG A 188 -8.23 12.17 6.06
C ARG A 188 -8.43 13.11 7.26
N LYS A 189 -8.46 12.60 8.48
CA LYS A 189 -8.51 13.45 9.68
C LYS A 189 -7.18 14.16 9.93
N ALA A 190 -6.06 13.46 9.79
CA ALA A 190 -4.73 14.03 9.92
C ALA A 190 -4.48 15.15 8.89
N LEU A 191 -4.84 14.89 7.63
CA LEU A 191 -4.57 15.80 6.52
C LEU A 191 -5.39 17.09 6.56
N ARG A 192 -6.58 17.10 7.18
CA ARG A 192 -7.38 18.32 7.35
C ARG A 192 -6.66 19.43 8.12
N GLY A 193 -5.71 19.07 8.97
CA GLY A 193 -4.90 20.02 9.73
C GLY A 193 -3.62 20.48 9.01
N LEU A 194 -3.35 19.99 7.79
CA LEU A 194 -2.08 20.21 7.09
C LEU A 194 -2.29 20.96 5.75
N LYS A 195 -1.28 21.75 5.37
CA LYS A 195 -1.22 22.44 4.06
C LYS A 195 -0.48 21.59 3.02
N ALA A 196 0.51 20.83 3.47
CA ALA A 196 1.27 19.91 2.63
C ALA A 196 1.62 18.61 3.37
N TRP A 197 1.90 17.55 2.63
CA TRP A 197 2.41 16.29 3.18
C TRP A 197 3.47 15.66 2.29
N ILE A 198 4.45 15.01 2.91
CA ILE A 198 5.58 14.38 2.22
C ILE A 198 5.41 12.86 2.29
N THR A 199 5.61 12.17 1.17
CA THR A 199 5.50 10.71 1.10
C THR A 199 6.69 10.06 0.39
N GLY A 200 7.11 8.89 0.86
CA GLY A 200 8.19 8.08 0.25
C GLY A 200 7.82 7.34 -1.04
N GLN A 201 6.86 7.84 -1.82
CA GLN A 201 6.39 7.13 -3.02
C GLN A 201 7.43 7.23 -4.14
N ARG A 202 7.89 6.08 -4.67
CA ARG A 202 8.79 6.03 -5.85
C ARG A 202 8.11 5.48 -7.10
N LYS A 203 8.62 5.87 -8.27
CA LYS A 203 8.16 5.37 -9.57
C LYS A 203 8.42 3.87 -9.76
N ASP A 204 9.59 3.41 -9.30
CA ASP A 204 10.03 2.00 -9.33
C ASP A 204 9.17 1.07 -8.43
N GLN A 205 8.36 1.61 -7.52
CA GLN A 205 7.57 0.78 -6.60
C GLN A 205 6.35 0.10 -7.22
N SER A 206 5.88 0.49 -8.41
CA SER A 206 4.79 -0.21 -9.09
C SER A 206 5.00 -0.18 -10.61
N PRO A 207 5.01 -1.34 -11.29
CA PRO A 207 5.24 -1.43 -12.74
C PRO A 207 4.18 -0.77 -13.64
N GLY A 208 3.19 -0.05 -13.08
CA GLY A 208 2.17 0.61 -13.90
C GLY A 208 1.46 1.77 -13.22
N THR A 209 1.00 1.61 -11.97
CA THR A 209 0.18 2.64 -11.30
C THR A 209 1.00 3.83 -10.78
N ARG A 210 2.31 3.64 -10.60
CA ARG A 210 3.23 4.63 -10.02
C ARG A 210 4.27 5.19 -11.00
N ALA A 211 4.28 4.68 -12.23
CA ALA A 211 5.28 5.07 -13.24
C ALA A 211 5.26 6.59 -13.55
N HIS A 212 4.12 7.26 -13.34
CA HIS A 212 3.92 8.68 -13.64
C HIS A 212 3.67 9.53 -12.38
N ILE A 213 4.30 9.22 -11.24
CA ILE A 213 4.18 10.06 -10.04
C ILE A 213 5.03 11.33 -10.22
N PRO A 214 4.42 12.53 -10.18
CA PRO A 214 5.16 13.78 -10.13
C PRO A 214 5.76 14.03 -8.73
N ILE A 215 6.84 14.80 -8.69
CA ILE A 215 7.52 15.17 -7.42
C ILE A 215 6.62 16.03 -6.56
N VAL A 216 5.90 16.97 -7.16
CA VAL A 216 4.89 17.81 -6.50
C VAL A 216 3.58 17.60 -7.22
N GLN A 217 2.52 17.32 -6.47
CA GLN A 217 1.16 17.30 -6.99
C GLN A 217 0.21 17.91 -5.98
N VAL A 218 -0.79 18.59 -6.49
CA VAL A 218 -1.99 18.89 -5.72
C VAL A 218 -2.72 17.56 -5.47
N ASP A 219 -3.05 17.25 -4.22
CA ASP A 219 -3.65 15.97 -3.87
C ASP A 219 -5.08 15.87 -4.42
N PRO A 220 -5.36 14.93 -5.33
CA PRO A 220 -6.68 14.78 -5.93
C PRO A 220 -7.69 14.06 -5.02
N SER A 221 -7.23 13.45 -3.91
CA SER A 221 -8.03 12.55 -3.06
C SER A 221 -8.35 13.13 -1.68
N PHE A 222 -7.59 14.11 -1.21
CA PHE A 222 -7.70 14.65 0.14
C PHE A 222 -7.73 16.18 0.18
N GLU A 223 -8.42 16.70 1.18
CA GLU A 223 -8.57 18.14 1.43
C GLU A 223 -7.73 18.53 2.66
N GLY A 224 -7.03 19.65 2.56
CA GLY A 224 -6.21 20.24 3.62
C GLY A 224 -6.93 21.36 4.39
N VAL A 225 -6.17 22.19 5.11
CA VAL A 225 -6.68 23.29 5.96
C VAL A 225 -7.58 24.26 5.21
N GLY A 226 -7.35 24.44 3.90
CA GLY A 226 -8.10 25.37 3.06
C GLY A 226 -9.55 24.98 2.77
N GLY A 227 -9.96 23.74 3.04
CA GLY A 227 -11.34 23.28 2.82
C GLY A 227 -11.76 23.38 1.35
N GLY A 228 -11.50 22.34 0.57
CA GLY A 228 -11.88 22.25 -0.84
C GLY A 228 -10.92 21.37 -1.65
N PRO A 229 -11.34 20.91 -2.85
CA PRO A 229 -10.50 20.13 -3.74
C PRO A 229 -9.25 20.94 -4.12
N GLY A 230 -8.08 20.38 -3.86
CA GLY A 230 -6.78 20.97 -4.19
C GLY A 230 -6.11 21.82 -3.11
N SER A 231 -6.65 21.83 -1.89
CA SER A 231 -6.07 22.54 -0.74
C SER A 231 -4.87 21.85 -0.09
N LEU A 232 -4.52 20.63 -0.51
CA LEU A 232 -3.42 19.85 0.04
C LEU A 232 -2.39 19.55 -1.05
N ILE A 233 -1.11 19.79 -0.74
CA ILE A 233 -0.02 19.54 -1.68
C ILE A 233 0.77 18.32 -1.21
N LYS A 234 0.95 17.36 -2.10
CA LYS A 234 1.70 16.14 -1.87
C LYS A 234 3.09 16.23 -2.51
N TRP A 235 4.10 16.01 -1.70
CA TRP A 235 5.50 15.99 -2.08
C TRP A 235 6.03 14.55 -2.09
N ASN A 236 6.74 14.17 -3.15
CA ASN A 236 7.37 12.87 -3.34
C ASN A 236 8.87 13.07 -3.67
N PRO A 237 9.72 13.37 -2.67
CA PRO A 237 11.14 13.72 -2.90
C PRO A 237 11.97 12.58 -3.48
N VAL A 238 11.56 11.35 -3.23
CA VAL A 238 12.22 10.12 -3.70
C VAL A 238 11.56 9.52 -4.94
N ALA A 239 10.73 10.28 -5.65
CA ALA A 239 9.98 9.79 -6.82
C ALA A 239 10.89 9.20 -7.92
N ASN A 240 12.03 9.87 -8.18
CA ASN A 240 12.98 9.54 -9.24
C ASN A 240 14.16 8.67 -8.75
N VAL A 241 14.16 8.23 -7.49
CA VAL A 241 15.27 7.45 -6.91
C VAL A 241 14.98 5.96 -7.05
N ASP A 242 15.97 5.21 -7.51
CA ASP A 242 15.87 3.76 -7.61
C ASP A 242 15.93 3.09 -6.23
N GLY A 243 15.25 1.94 -6.08
CA GLY A 243 15.25 1.22 -4.80
C GLY A 243 16.66 0.86 -4.30
N LYS A 244 17.59 0.55 -5.22
CA LYS A 244 18.98 0.21 -4.89
C LYS A 244 19.72 1.39 -4.25
N ASP A 245 19.48 2.60 -4.74
CA ASP A 245 20.16 3.80 -4.26
C ASP A 245 19.67 4.20 -2.88
N VAL A 246 18.37 4.01 -2.60
CA VAL A 246 17.81 4.17 -1.24
C VAL A 246 18.51 3.21 -0.26
N TRP A 247 18.66 1.93 -0.64
CA TRP A 247 19.34 0.95 0.20
C TRP A 247 20.83 1.23 0.39
N ASN A 248 21.50 1.78 -0.63
CA ASN A 248 22.89 2.23 -0.51
C ASN A 248 22.99 3.39 0.49
N PHE A 249 22.12 4.39 0.35
CA PHE A 249 22.06 5.54 1.25
C PHE A 249 21.84 5.12 2.71
N LEU A 250 20.85 4.27 2.98
CA LEU A 250 20.56 3.79 4.33
C LEU A 250 21.75 3.06 4.97
N ARG A 251 22.52 2.29 4.17
CA ARG A 251 23.73 1.60 4.65
C ARG A 251 24.90 2.55 4.90
N THR A 252 25.09 3.54 4.02
CA THR A 252 26.19 4.51 4.16
C THR A 252 25.97 5.44 5.35
N MET A 253 24.73 5.83 5.61
CA MET A 253 24.37 6.73 6.71
C MET A 253 24.10 6.01 8.04
N ASP A 254 24.28 4.68 8.09
CA ASP A 254 24.00 3.82 9.25
C ASP A 254 22.62 4.11 9.89
N VAL A 255 21.62 4.19 9.02
CA VAL A 255 20.25 4.51 9.40
C VAL A 255 19.58 3.23 9.92
N PRO A 256 18.87 3.28 11.06
CA PRO A 256 18.18 2.09 11.56
C PRO A 256 17.11 1.65 10.55
N VAL A 257 17.07 0.35 10.27
CA VAL A 257 16.05 -0.25 9.38
C VAL A 257 15.21 -1.27 10.14
N ASN A 258 13.99 -1.51 9.67
CA ASN A 258 13.12 -2.51 10.28
C ASN A 258 13.74 -3.91 10.16
N SER A 259 13.68 -4.70 11.24
CA SER A 259 14.19 -6.06 11.30
C SER A 259 13.53 -7.01 10.30
N LEU A 260 12.33 -6.71 9.82
CA LEU A 260 11.67 -7.51 8.77
C LEU A 260 12.44 -7.50 7.45
N HIS A 261 13.24 -6.47 7.17
CA HIS A 261 14.03 -6.42 5.94
C HIS A 261 15.09 -7.53 5.87
N SER A 262 15.66 -7.96 7.00
CA SER A 262 16.59 -9.11 7.02
C SER A 262 15.90 -10.46 6.79
N GLN A 263 14.57 -10.51 6.93
CA GLN A 263 13.74 -11.70 6.71
C GLN A 263 13.15 -11.76 5.29
N GLY A 264 13.60 -10.90 4.36
CA GLY A 264 13.13 -10.88 2.97
C GLY A 264 11.89 -10.03 2.71
N TYR A 265 11.46 -9.22 3.68
CA TYR A 265 10.40 -8.24 3.45
C TYR A 265 10.98 -6.99 2.79
N VAL A 266 10.67 -6.76 1.52
CA VAL A 266 11.09 -5.53 0.84
C VAL A 266 10.06 -4.41 1.03
N SER A 267 8.78 -4.68 0.77
CA SER A 267 7.67 -3.76 1.06
C SER A 267 6.95 -4.16 2.34
N ILE A 268 6.92 -3.25 3.33
CA ILE A 268 6.28 -3.49 4.63
C ILE A 268 4.90 -2.83 4.68
N GLY A 269 3.95 -3.50 5.33
CA GLY A 269 2.57 -3.05 5.49
C GLY A 269 1.97 -3.54 6.80
N CYS A 270 0.67 -3.82 6.80
CA CYS A 270 0.04 -4.51 7.92
C CYS A 270 0.46 -5.98 7.90
N GLU A 271 0.63 -6.60 9.06
CA GLU A 271 1.07 -7.98 9.23
C GLU A 271 0.27 -8.98 8.36
N PRO A 272 -1.07 -8.99 8.36
CA PRO A 272 -1.82 -10.01 7.62
C PRO A 272 -1.82 -9.79 6.10
N CYS A 273 -1.39 -8.61 5.63
CA CYS A 273 -1.46 -8.22 4.22
C CYS A 273 -0.06 -8.08 3.60
N THR A 274 0.97 -8.55 4.29
CA THR A 274 2.37 -8.42 3.90
C THR A 274 3.09 -9.76 4.04
N ARG A 275 3.88 -10.15 3.03
CA ARG A 275 4.70 -11.36 3.06
C ARG A 275 6.09 -11.08 2.48
N PRO A 276 7.11 -11.90 2.81
CA PRO A 276 8.42 -11.78 2.18
C PRO A 276 8.34 -12.17 0.69
N ILE A 277 9.28 -11.67 -0.09
CA ILE A 277 9.42 -11.99 -1.51
C ILE A 277 10.67 -12.84 -1.77
N LEU A 278 10.64 -13.62 -2.84
CA LEU A 278 11.80 -14.39 -3.29
C LEU A 278 12.79 -13.50 -4.06
N PRO A 279 14.07 -13.90 -4.16
CA PRO A 279 15.02 -13.22 -5.02
C PRO A 279 14.49 -13.09 -6.46
N GLY A 280 14.54 -11.87 -7.00
CA GLY A 280 14.06 -11.56 -8.36
C GLY A 280 12.57 -11.22 -8.48
N GLN A 281 11.75 -11.48 -7.45
CA GLN A 281 10.35 -11.03 -7.40
C GLN A 281 10.25 -9.52 -7.19
N HIS A 282 9.17 -8.91 -7.70
CA HIS A 282 8.92 -7.50 -7.54
C HIS A 282 8.47 -7.17 -6.10
N GLU A 283 8.87 -6.03 -5.54
CA GLU A 283 8.56 -5.62 -4.14
C GLU A 283 7.06 -5.59 -3.81
N ARG A 284 6.21 -5.40 -4.82
CA ARG A 284 4.73 -5.39 -4.69
C ARG A 284 4.11 -6.77 -4.60
N GLU A 285 4.81 -7.83 -5.00
CA GLU A 285 4.30 -9.20 -4.92
C GLU A 285 4.16 -9.68 -3.47
N GLY A 286 4.85 -9.00 -2.54
CA GLY A 286 4.68 -9.19 -1.11
C GLY A 286 3.40 -8.56 -0.54
N ARG A 287 2.67 -7.77 -1.32
CA ARG A 287 1.51 -6.97 -0.86
C ARG A 287 0.24 -7.41 -1.55
N TRP A 288 -0.79 -7.70 -0.76
CA TRP A 288 -2.11 -8.15 -1.28
C TRP A 288 -1.96 -9.22 -2.36
N TRP A 289 -1.17 -10.26 -2.05
CA TRP A 289 -0.76 -11.27 -3.02
C TRP A 289 -1.93 -12.09 -3.60
N TRP A 290 -3.09 -12.04 -2.94
CA TRP A 290 -4.32 -12.69 -3.37
C TRP A 290 -5.14 -11.83 -4.36
N GLU A 291 -4.82 -10.55 -4.54
CA GLU A 291 -5.52 -9.63 -5.44
C GLU A 291 -4.77 -9.40 -6.76
N ASP A 292 -5.51 -9.04 -7.80
CA ASP A 292 -4.95 -8.72 -9.12
C ASP A 292 -4.05 -7.47 -9.08
N ALA A 293 -2.97 -7.50 -9.86
CA ALA A 293 -1.93 -6.45 -9.90
C ALA A 293 -2.47 -5.02 -10.09
N LYS A 294 -3.58 -4.85 -10.82
CA LYS A 294 -4.25 -3.54 -11.04
C LYS A 294 -4.95 -3.00 -9.79
N ALA A 295 -5.37 -3.89 -8.89
CA ALA A 295 -6.09 -3.55 -7.66
C ALA A 295 -5.15 -3.38 -6.45
N LYS A 296 -3.86 -3.77 -6.54
CA LYS A 296 -2.87 -3.73 -5.44
C LYS A 296 -2.42 -2.32 -5.02
N GLU A 297 -3.17 -1.27 -5.35
CA GLU A 297 -2.88 0.09 -4.87
C GLU A 297 -3.68 0.43 -3.62
N CYS A 298 -2.97 0.96 -2.64
CA CYS A 298 -3.57 1.34 -1.38
C CYS A 298 -4.60 2.45 -1.60
N GLY A 299 -5.69 2.43 -0.84
CA GLY A 299 -6.70 3.48 -0.80
C GLY A 299 -6.16 4.91 -0.56
N LEU A 300 -4.91 5.05 -0.11
CA LEU A 300 -4.22 6.31 0.15
C LEU A 300 -3.72 7.03 -1.12
N HIS A 301 -3.67 6.37 -2.28
CA HIS A 301 -3.10 6.94 -3.50
C HIS A 301 -3.99 6.73 -4.73
N LYS A 302 -5.27 6.42 -4.53
CA LYS A 302 -6.21 6.12 -5.61
C LYS A 302 -6.34 7.24 -6.64
N GLY A 303 -6.11 8.49 -6.27
CA GLY A 303 -6.19 9.61 -7.22
C GLY A 303 -5.00 9.77 -8.17
N ASN A 304 -3.93 8.98 -8.03
CA ASN A 304 -2.84 8.93 -9.02
C ASN A 304 -3.13 7.94 -10.16
N ILE A 305 -4.27 7.23 -10.08
CA ILE A 305 -4.75 6.37 -11.16
C ILE A 305 -5.39 7.30 -12.20
N SER A 306 -4.83 7.33 -13.42
CA SER A 306 -5.41 8.11 -14.51
C SER A 306 -6.89 7.73 -14.71
N GLN A 307 -7.74 8.74 -14.94
CA GLN A 307 -9.19 8.55 -15.13
C GLN A 307 -9.55 7.59 -16.28
N GLU A 308 -8.59 7.25 -17.16
CA GLU A 308 -8.73 6.20 -18.16
C GLU A 308 -8.94 4.79 -17.57
N ALA A 309 -8.43 4.51 -16.36
CA ALA A 309 -8.65 3.23 -15.70
C ALA A 309 -9.98 3.15 -14.92
N GLN A 310 -10.65 4.29 -14.68
CA GLN A 310 -11.91 4.38 -13.92
C GLN A 310 -13.17 4.46 -14.78
N LYS A 311 -13.08 4.92 -16.03
CA LYS A 311 -14.25 5.06 -16.94
C LYS A 311 -14.66 3.81 -17.73
N ALA A 312 -13.93 2.69 -17.60
CA ALA A 312 -14.34 1.42 -18.23
C ALA A 312 -15.42 0.67 -17.41
N GLY A 313 -15.83 1.20 -16.27
CA GLY A 313 -16.97 0.72 -15.51
C GLY A 313 -18.06 1.79 -15.49
N VAL A 314 -19.25 1.45 -15.98
CA VAL A 314 -20.50 2.23 -15.91
C VAL A 314 -20.70 3.26 -17.04
N ASN A 315 -21.08 2.78 -18.23
CA ASN A 315 -22.38 3.05 -18.86
C ASN A 315 -22.39 2.62 -20.33
N GLY A 316 -23.25 1.68 -20.66
CA GLY A 316 -23.64 1.36 -22.03
C GLY A 316 -24.55 2.44 -22.62
N ASN A 317 -24.60 2.44 -23.95
CA ASN A 317 -25.36 3.29 -24.87
C ASN A 317 -24.84 4.72 -25.09
N GLY A 318 -24.24 4.91 -26.27
CA GLY A 318 -23.92 6.20 -26.86
C GLY A 318 -23.39 6.00 -28.29
N THR A 319 -24.31 5.89 -29.24
CA THR A 319 -24.07 5.74 -30.67
C THR A 319 -23.40 7.00 -31.22
N THR A 320 -22.15 6.91 -31.64
CA THR A 320 -21.53 7.90 -32.53
C THR A 320 -20.86 7.16 -33.68
N SER A 321 -21.46 7.34 -34.85
CA SER A 321 -21.07 6.81 -36.14
C SER A 321 -19.68 7.30 -36.55
N ILE A 322 -18.71 6.40 -36.56
CA ILE A 322 -17.50 6.53 -37.37
C ILE A 322 -17.49 5.32 -38.30
N ASN A 323 -17.75 5.58 -39.59
CA ASN A 323 -17.58 4.61 -40.66
C ASN A 323 -16.09 4.24 -40.76
N SER A 324 -15.71 3.07 -40.27
CA SER A 324 -14.51 2.35 -40.72
C SER A 324 -14.63 0.86 -40.42
N VAL A 325 -14.83 0.11 -41.49
CA VAL A 325 -14.51 -1.30 -41.76
C VAL A 325 -14.09 -2.16 -40.55
N ASN A 326 -14.94 -3.14 -40.24
CA ASN A 326 -14.73 -4.23 -39.29
C ASN A 326 -13.41 -4.99 -39.51
N GLY A 327 -12.56 -4.99 -38.49
CA GLY A 327 -11.42 -5.90 -38.33
C GLY A 327 -10.73 -5.61 -37.01
N THR A 328 -11.06 -6.35 -35.94
CA THR A 328 -10.26 -6.32 -34.71
C THR A 328 -8.85 -6.80 -35.04
N HIS A 329 -7.86 -5.90 -35.03
CA HIS A 329 -6.46 -6.25 -35.25
C HIS A 329 -6.02 -7.24 -34.15
N ASP A 330 -5.56 -8.44 -34.56
CA ASP A 330 -5.00 -9.43 -33.64
C ASP A 330 -3.56 -9.04 -33.29
N ILE A 331 -3.09 -9.46 -32.11
CA ILE A 331 -1.75 -9.13 -31.59
C ILE A 331 -0.88 -10.39 -31.50
N PHE A 332 0.43 -10.21 -31.45
CA PHE A 332 1.45 -11.28 -31.56
C PHE A 332 1.43 -11.96 -32.94
N GLU A 333 1.36 -11.19 -34.01
CA GLU A 333 1.42 -11.73 -35.37
C GLU A 333 2.88 -11.98 -35.79
N SER A 334 3.29 -13.24 -35.81
CA SER A 334 4.61 -13.66 -36.28
C SER A 334 4.61 -15.10 -36.77
N GLN A 335 5.40 -15.42 -37.80
CA GLN A 335 5.60 -16.79 -38.29
C GLN A 335 6.21 -17.73 -37.24
N ALA A 336 6.87 -17.17 -36.22
CA ALA A 336 7.48 -17.92 -35.11
C ALA A 336 6.50 -18.25 -33.97
N ILE A 337 5.28 -17.70 -33.99
CA ILE A 337 4.28 -17.88 -32.93
C ILE A 337 3.10 -18.69 -33.46
N VAL A 338 2.79 -19.80 -32.78
CA VAL A 338 1.67 -20.68 -33.15
C VAL A 338 0.38 -20.19 -32.50
N ASN A 339 -0.66 -19.91 -33.30
CA ASN A 339 -1.99 -19.62 -32.76
C ASN A 339 -2.68 -20.91 -32.32
N LEU A 340 -2.93 -21.05 -31.02
CA LEU A 340 -3.57 -22.22 -30.42
C LEU A 340 -5.08 -22.00 -30.36
N THR A 341 -5.83 -23.00 -30.82
CA THR A 341 -7.28 -23.08 -30.62
C THR A 341 -7.59 -23.82 -29.31
N ARG A 342 -8.85 -23.77 -28.87
CA ARG A 342 -9.30 -24.48 -27.66
C ARG A 342 -8.97 -25.99 -27.67
N PRO A 343 -9.23 -26.74 -28.76
CA PRO A 343 -8.79 -28.14 -28.87
C PRO A 343 -7.27 -28.30 -28.76
N GLY A 344 -6.51 -27.33 -29.27
CA GLY A 344 -5.05 -27.31 -29.16
C GLY A 344 -4.56 -27.24 -27.72
N ILE A 345 -5.16 -26.37 -26.90
CA ILE A 345 -4.84 -26.31 -25.47
C ILE A 345 -5.30 -27.55 -24.71
N GLU A 346 -6.51 -28.04 -24.99
CA GLU A 346 -7.01 -29.27 -24.34
C GLU A 346 -6.10 -30.47 -24.62
N ASN A 347 -5.53 -30.56 -25.82
CA ASN A 347 -4.52 -31.56 -26.15
C ASN A 347 -3.22 -31.34 -25.37
N LEU A 348 -2.77 -30.09 -25.20
CA LEU A 348 -1.59 -29.79 -24.38
C LEU A 348 -1.78 -30.15 -22.90
N LEU A 349 -3.01 -30.09 -22.38
CA LEU A 349 -3.33 -30.48 -21.00
C LEU A 349 -3.43 -32.00 -20.82
N LYS A 350 -3.83 -32.75 -21.86
CA LYS A 350 -4.06 -34.21 -21.79
C LYS A 350 -2.84 -35.06 -22.14
N LEU A 351 -1.91 -34.54 -22.95
CA LEU A 351 -0.76 -35.29 -23.43
C LEU A 351 0.39 -35.27 -22.42
N GLU A 352 0.82 -36.45 -22.01
CA GLU A 352 2.07 -36.70 -21.26
C GLU A 352 3.13 -37.23 -22.23
N ASN A 353 4.39 -36.77 -22.10
CA ASN A 353 5.52 -37.08 -23.00
C ASN A 353 5.44 -36.50 -24.43
N ARG A 354 5.56 -35.17 -24.52
CA ARG A 354 5.63 -34.42 -25.78
C ARG A 354 7.05 -34.38 -26.33
N LYS A 355 7.19 -34.30 -27.67
CA LYS A 355 8.49 -34.13 -28.34
C LYS A 355 9.14 -32.77 -28.06
N GLU A 356 8.33 -31.74 -27.81
CA GLU A 356 8.76 -30.34 -27.64
C GLU A 356 8.02 -29.71 -26.46
N ALA A 357 8.69 -28.83 -25.71
CA ALA A 357 8.03 -28.03 -24.66
C ALA A 357 7.31 -26.83 -25.28
N TRP A 358 6.28 -26.33 -24.61
CA TRP A 358 5.48 -25.20 -25.12
C TRP A 358 5.46 -24.04 -24.13
N LEU A 359 5.70 -22.84 -24.64
CA LEU A 359 5.47 -21.59 -23.90
C LEU A 359 4.24 -20.90 -24.51
N VAL A 360 3.17 -20.74 -23.73
CA VAL A 360 1.90 -20.22 -24.22
C VAL A 360 1.50 -18.94 -23.48
N VAL A 361 1.22 -17.87 -24.22
CA VAL A 361 0.62 -16.65 -23.68
C VAL A 361 -0.90 -16.68 -23.82
N LEU A 362 -1.60 -16.49 -22.69
CA LEU A 362 -3.03 -16.21 -22.63
C LEU A 362 -3.21 -14.70 -22.74
N TYR A 363 -3.84 -14.24 -23.81
CA TYR A 363 -3.99 -12.81 -24.12
C TYR A 363 -5.42 -12.44 -24.51
N ALA A 364 -5.68 -11.13 -24.50
CA ALA A 364 -6.88 -10.52 -25.06
C ALA A 364 -6.46 -9.33 -25.95
N PRO A 365 -7.06 -9.14 -27.15
CA PRO A 365 -6.63 -8.09 -28.09
C PRO A 365 -6.76 -6.67 -27.54
N TRP A 366 -7.74 -6.43 -26.66
CA TRP A 366 -7.97 -5.14 -26.00
C TRP A 366 -7.02 -4.89 -24.80
N CYS A 367 -6.17 -5.84 -24.42
CA CYS A 367 -5.32 -5.71 -23.25
C CYS A 367 -4.02 -4.94 -23.56
N ARG A 368 -3.90 -3.72 -23.02
CA ARG A 368 -2.69 -2.87 -23.17
C ARG A 368 -1.40 -3.54 -22.70
N PHE A 369 -1.46 -4.41 -21.69
CA PHE A 369 -0.29 -5.15 -21.21
C PHE A 369 0.17 -6.25 -22.19
N CYS A 370 -0.78 -6.88 -22.88
CA CYS A 370 -0.48 -7.82 -23.95
C CYS A 370 0.16 -7.09 -25.15
N GLN A 371 -0.36 -5.92 -25.50
CA GLN A 371 0.19 -5.06 -26.56
C GLN A 371 1.62 -4.59 -26.21
N ALA A 372 1.86 -4.14 -24.97
CA ALA A 372 3.19 -3.72 -24.54
C ALA A 372 4.24 -4.84 -24.57
N MET A 373 3.81 -6.09 -24.38
CA MET A 373 4.67 -7.28 -24.41
C MET A 373 4.95 -7.82 -25.81
N GLU A 374 4.19 -7.38 -26.82
CA GLU A 374 4.20 -7.95 -28.17
C GLU A 374 5.60 -8.02 -28.78
N GLY A 375 6.35 -6.92 -28.74
CA GLY A 375 7.71 -6.85 -29.29
C GLY A 375 8.65 -7.87 -28.65
N SER A 376 8.71 -7.89 -27.31
CA SER A 376 9.58 -8.79 -26.55
C SER A 376 9.21 -10.26 -26.76
N TYR A 377 7.92 -10.58 -26.89
CA TYR A 377 7.47 -11.95 -27.10
C TYR A 377 7.76 -12.46 -28.52
N ILE A 378 7.67 -11.59 -29.53
CA ILE A 378 8.05 -11.92 -30.92
C ILE A 378 9.55 -12.16 -31.02
N GLU A 379 10.38 -11.34 -30.38
CA GLU A 379 11.84 -11.57 -30.33
C GLU A 379 12.19 -12.88 -29.63
N LEU A 380 11.53 -13.16 -28.50
CA LEU A 380 11.70 -14.42 -27.78
C LEU A 380 11.38 -15.63 -28.68
N ALA A 381 10.27 -15.58 -29.42
CA ALA A 381 9.87 -16.64 -30.34
C ALA A 381 10.92 -16.89 -31.44
N LYS A 382 11.49 -15.82 -31.99
CA LYS A 382 12.59 -15.91 -32.97
C LYS A 382 13.83 -16.55 -32.37
N LYS A 383 14.21 -16.18 -31.14
CA LYS A 383 15.41 -16.71 -30.46
C LYS A 383 15.27 -18.18 -30.06
N LEU A 384 14.06 -18.62 -29.72
CA LEU A 384 13.76 -20.01 -29.36
C LEU A 384 13.52 -20.93 -30.57
N SER A 385 13.49 -20.37 -31.78
CA SER A 385 13.33 -21.13 -33.03
C SER A 385 14.57 -22.00 -33.25
N GLY A 386 14.45 -23.29 -32.93
CA GLY A 386 15.54 -24.29 -33.01
C GLY A 386 15.99 -24.87 -31.67
N SER A 387 15.54 -24.32 -30.53
CA SER A 387 15.91 -24.79 -29.18
C SER A 387 15.01 -25.93 -28.64
N GLY A 388 14.10 -26.46 -29.46
CA GLY A 388 13.16 -27.52 -29.06
C GLY A 388 11.98 -27.07 -28.19
N ILE A 389 11.72 -25.75 -28.16
CA ILE A 389 10.58 -25.12 -27.47
C ILE A 389 9.73 -24.39 -28.50
N LYS A 390 8.42 -24.64 -28.50
CA LYS A 390 7.46 -23.91 -29.32
C LYS A 390 6.81 -22.78 -28.54
N VAL A 391 6.69 -21.63 -29.18
CA VAL A 391 6.02 -20.46 -28.61
C VAL A 391 4.64 -20.35 -29.23
N GLY A 392 3.62 -20.29 -28.38
CA GLY A 392 2.22 -20.27 -28.78
C GLY A 392 1.44 -19.13 -28.16
N LYS A 393 0.36 -18.73 -28.81
CA LYS A 393 -0.57 -17.73 -28.29
C LYS A 393 -1.97 -18.30 -28.22
N PHE A 394 -2.74 -17.91 -27.21
CA PHE A 394 -4.14 -18.27 -27.07
C PHE A 394 -4.96 -17.07 -26.63
N GLN A 395 -5.94 -16.72 -27.45
CA GLN A 395 -6.91 -15.70 -27.13
C GLN A 395 -7.91 -16.25 -26.10
N ALA A 396 -7.83 -15.77 -24.86
CA ALA A 396 -8.63 -16.25 -23.74
C ALA A 396 -9.79 -15.30 -23.36
N ASP A 397 -10.28 -14.54 -24.34
CA ASP A 397 -11.36 -13.55 -24.18
C ASP A 397 -12.73 -14.10 -24.62
N GLY A 398 -13.81 -13.40 -24.26
CA GLY A 398 -15.19 -13.79 -24.60
C GLY A 398 -15.58 -15.17 -24.06
N ASP A 399 -16.14 -16.02 -24.93
CA ASP A 399 -16.62 -17.37 -24.60
C ASP A 399 -15.51 -18.35 -24.16
N ARG A 400 -14.24 -17.96 -24.35
CA ARG A 400 -13.07 -18.77 -23.97
C ARG A 400 -12.54 -18.45 -22.57
N LYS A 401 -13.00 -17.35 -21.96
CA LYS A 401 -12.58 -16.88 -20.63
C LYS A 401 -12.95 -17.86 -19.50
N PRO A 402 -14.16 -18.44 -19.44
CA PRO A 402 -14.52 -19.38 -18.36
C PRO A 402 -13.64 -20.63 -18.37
N PHE A 403 -13.36 -21.17 -19.56
CA PHE A 403 -12.45 -22.30 -19.74
C PHE A 403 -11.02 -21.97 -19.26
N ALA A 404 -10.49 -20.81 -19.62
CA ALA A 404 -9.16 -20.40 -19.21
C ALA A 404 -9.05 -20.13 -17.69
N GLN A 405 -10.10 -19.63 -17.06
CA GLN A 405 -10.12 -19.45 -15.60
C GLN A 405 -10.10 -20.78 -14.86
N GLN A 406 -10.89 -21.75 -15.32
CA GLN A 406 -11.05 -23.05 -14.65
C GLN A 406 -9.87 -24.01 -14.91
N GLU A 407 -9.45 -24.16 -16.17
CA GLU A 407 -8.47 -25.18 -16.58
C GLU A 407 -7.03 -24.63 -16.64
N LEU A 408 -6.88 -23.32 -16.87
CA LEU A 408 -5.57 -22.69 -17.08
C LEU A 408 -5.18 -21.71 -15.96
N GLN A 409 -6.00 -21.61 -14.91
CA GLN A 409 -5.79 -20.73 -13.75
C GLN A 409 -5.54 -19.27 -14.15
N LEU A 410 -6.28 -18.81 -15.17
CA LEU A 410 -6.26 -17.43 -15.63
C LEU A 410 -6.82 -16.51 -14.54
N GLY A 411 -5.95 -15.72 -13.91
CA GLY A 411 -6.35 -14.63 -13.01
C GLY A 411 -6.45 -13.31 -13.76
N SER A 412 -5.39 -12.96 -14.50
CA SER A 412 -5.28 -11.70 -15.24
C SER A 412 -4.49 -11.87 -16.54
N PHE A 413 -4.61 -10.88 -17.43
CA PHE A 413 -3.88 -10.83 -18.70
C PHE A 413 -2.65 -9.90 -18.62
N PRO A 414 -1.52 -10.25 -19.26
CA PRO A 414 -1.18 -11.54 -19.86
C PRO A 414 -0.81 -12.59 -18.80
N THR A 415 -1.28 -13.83 -18.99
CA THR A 415 -0.79 -14.98 -18.21
C THR A 415 0.07 -15.86 -19.12
N ILE A 416 1.25 -16.25 -18.65
CA ILE A 416 2.17 -17.12 -19.39
C ILE A 416 2.24 -18.46 -18.71
N LEU A 417 2.09 -19.52 -19.49
CA LEU A 417 2.14 -20.90 -19.06
C LEU A 417 3.27 -21.63 -19.81
N PHE A 418 4.07 -22.36 -19.06
CA PHE A 418 5.06 -23.27 -19.60
C PHE A 418 4.58 -24.71 -19.45
N PHE A 419 4.64 -25.45 -20.55
CA PHE A 419 4.18 -26.82 -20.67
C PHE A 419 5.41 -27.71 -20.91
N PRO A 420 5.91 -28.40 -19.87
CA PRO A 420 7.12 -29.22 -19.96
C PRO A 420 6.89 -30.50 -20.76
N LYS A 421 7.97 -31.10 -21.29
CA LYS A 421 7.90 -32.32 -22.12
C LYS A 421 7.28 -33.52 -21.38
N HIS A 422 7.57 -33.68 -20.10
CA HIS A 422 7.25 -34.89 -19.33
C HIS A 422 6.10 -34.73 -18.33
N ALA A 423 5.44 -33.57 -18.28
CA ALA A 423 4.32 -33.35 -17.36
C ALA A 423 3.09 -32.79 -18.09
N SER A 424 1.92 -33.26 -17.68
CA SER A 424 0.60 -32.78 -18.12
C SER A 424 0.25 -31.42 -17.53
N ARG A 425 0.78 -31.08 -16.33
CA ARG A 425 0.47 -29.82 -15.64
C ARG A 425 1.30 -28.63 -16.18
N PRO A 426 0.65 -27.51 -16.56
CA PRO A 426 1.37 -26.29 -16.88
C PRO A 426 1.96 -25.62 -15.64
N ILE A 427 3.15 -25.04 -15.81
CA ILE A 427 3.83 -24.21 -14.81
C ILE A 427 3.53 -22.76 -15.15
N LYS A 428 2.91 -22.04 -14.22
CA LYS A 428 2.60 -20.62 -14.40
C LYS A 428 3.85 -19.78 -14.16
N TYR A 429 4.14 -18.85 -15.07
CA TYR A 429 5.20 -17.87 -14.85
C TYR A 429 4.80 -16.92 -13.70
N PRO A 430 5.56 -16.89 -12.60
CA PRO A 430 5.13 -16.19 -11.39
C PRO A 430 5.39 -14.67 -11.44
N SER A 431 6.35 -14.21 -12.25
CA SER A 431 6.81 -12.82 -12.25
C SER A 431 5.93 -11.90 -13.11
N GLU A 432 5.86 -10.62 -12.73
CA GLU A 432 5.20 -9.57 -13.51
C GLU A 432 6.11 -8.99 -14.60
N LYS A 433 7.42 -9.31 -14.57
CA LYS A 433 8.37 -8.92 -15.62
C LYS A 433 8.17 -9.76 -16.88
N ARG A 434 8.01 -9.07 -18.01
CA ARG A 434 7.64 -9.65 -19.31
C ARG A 434 8.67 -9.37 -20.41
N ASP A 435 9.86 -8.94 -20.01
CA ASP A 435 11.02 -8.77 -20.90
C ASP A 435 11.58 -10.12 -21.36
N MET A 436 12.30 -10.09 -22.48
CA MET A 436 12.89 -11.27 -23.10
C MET A 436 13.83 -12.01 -22.14
N ASP A 437 14.68 -11.29 -21.41
CA ASP A 437 15.71 -11.87 -20.55
C ASP A 437 15.09 -12.65 -19.39
N SER A 438 14.09 -12.06 -18.72
CA SER A 438 13.38 -12.71 -17.61
C SER A 438 12.59 -13.95 -18.06
N LEU A 439 12.14 -14.01 -19.32
CA LEU A 439 11.47 -15.18 -19.88
C LEU A 439 12.46 -16.27 -20.29
N LEU A 440 13.62 -15.90 -20.84
CA LEU A 440 14.70 -16.84 -21.15
C LEU A 440 15.27 -17.48 -19.89
N GLU A 441 15.48 -16.69 -18.84
CA GLU A 441 15.99 -17.20 -17.55
C GLU A 441 15.03 -18.23 -16.95
N PHE A 442 13.74 -17.95 -16.98
CA PHE A 442 12.71 -18.89 -16.52
C PHE A 442 12.66 -20.17 -17.36
N ILE A 443 12.80 -20.07 -18.67
CA ILE A 443 12.86 -21.25 -19.54
C ILE A 443 14.11 -22.08 -19.26
N SER A 444 15.26 -21.42 -19.09
CA SER A 444 16.54 -22.05 -18.75
C SER A 444 16.45 -22.83 -17.42
N PHE A 445 15.71 -22.30 -16.45
CA PHE A 445 15.50 -22.97 -15.16
C PHE A 445 14.58 -24.20 -15.23
N LEU A 446 13.76 -24.31 -16.28
CA LEU A 446 12.74 -25.36 -16.45
C LEU A 446 13.07 -26.38 -17.54
N GLN A 447 14.16 -26.17 -18.29
CA GLN A 447 14.80 -27.18 -19.14
C GLN A 447 15.60 -28.15 -18.29
#